data_AF-A0A971IAK9-F1
#
_entry.id   AF-A0A971IAK9-F1
#
_cell.length_a   1.000
_cell.length_b   1.000
_cell.length_c   1.000
_cell.angle_alpha   90.00
_cell.angle_beta   90.00
_cell.angle_gamma   90.00
#
_symmetry.space_group_name_H-M   'P 1'
#
loop_
_entity.id
_entity.type
_entity.pdbx_description
1 polymer ?
#
loop_
_entity_poly.entity_id
_entity_poly.type
_entity_poly.pdbx_seq_one_letter_code
_entity_poly.pdbx_strand_id
1 'polypeptide(L)'
;QTMLVHVNHPNFQWALTAEDMVGLKGFRFFEVYNAHGYVNNEGDELRASTERIWDIMLTRRLAEQGAGVVYGVATDDVHNYHKFDARAANPGQAWIVVRAAHLTPESIIRAMDAGDFYSSTGVSLKDVAFQRKTLTVHVDPEPGVSYTTQFIGTRRGYDPTSRVVTDAEGKEIRTTRRYSKDVGAVLAQVQGTTASYEFQGDEIYVRAKVISSRANEKSHVPGEREAAWVQPVVIEQ
;
A
#
# COMPACT_ATOMS: atom_id res chain seq x y z
N GLN A 1 -21.80 0.78 16.63
CA GLN A 1 -20.77 1.80 16.34
C GLN A 1 -19.96 1.28 15.18
N THR A 2 -19.87 2.02 14.08
CA THR A 2 -19.03 1.61 12.94
C THR A 2 -17.58 1.75 13.36
N MET A 3 -16.83 0.66 13.34
CA MET A 3 -15.42 0.62 13.72
C MET A 3 -14.60 0.25 12.49
N LEU A 4 -13.49 0.95 12.28
CA LEU A 4 -12.48 0.55 11.30
C LEU A 4 -11.48 -0.37 11.99
N VAL A 5 -11.30 -1.57 11.45
CA VAL A 5 -10.33 -2.54 11.97
C VAL A 5 -9.21 -2.67 10.96
N HIS A 6 -8.00 -2.37 11.41
CA HIS A 6 -6.78 -2.52 10.61
C HIS A 6 -5.74 -3.38 11.31
N VAL A 7 -4.90 -4.05 10.52
CA VAL A 7 -3.71 -4.77 11.00
C VAL A 7 -2.51 -3.82 10.97
N ASN A 8 -1.86 -3.65 12.12
CA ASN A 8 -0.76 -2.70 12.26
C ASN A 8 0.58 -3.33 11.88
N HIS A 9 1.41 -2.53 11.22
CA HIS A 9 2.82 -2.68 10.93
C HIS A 9 3.29 -4.15 10.89
N PRO A 10 2.88 -4.95 9.87
CA PRO A 10 3.15 -6.39 9.84
C PRO A 10 4.65 -6.71 9.83
N ASN A 11 5.47 -5.80 9.30
CA ASN A 11 6.93 -5.91 9.27
C ASN A 11 7.63 -5.30 10.50
N PHE A 12 6.91 -4.88 11.54
CA PHE A 12 7.52 -4.56 12.84
C PHE A 12 8.17 -5.84 13.39
N GLN A 13 9.50 -5.89 13.35
CA GLN A 13 10.28 -7.08 13.71
C GLN A 13 9.80 -8.37 13.00
N TRP A 14 9.28 -8.25 11.77
CA TRP A 14 8.82 -9.39 10.95
C TRP A 14 7.68 -10.21 11.58
N ALA A 15 6.78 -9.54 12.30
CA ALA A 15 5.75 -10.20 13.11
C ALA A 15 4.75 -11.03 12.28
N LEU A 16 4.22 -10.48 11.19
CA LEU A 16 3.11 -11.05 10.42
C LEU A 16 3.48 -11.30 8.96
N THR A 17 3.07 -12.45 8.45
CA THR A 17 3.20 -12.84 7.04
C THR A 17 1.90 -12.59 6.28
N ALA A 18 1.96 -12.59 4.94
CA ALA A 18 0.74 -12.54 4.14
C ALA A 18 -0.17 -13.75 4.43
N GLU A 19 0.40 -14.92 4.71
CA GLU A 19 -0.31 -16.15 5.05
C GLU A 19 -1.06 -16.05 6.37
N ASP A 20 -0.51 -15.35 7.38
CA ASP A 20 -1.20 -15.10 8.65
C ASP A 20 -2.45 -14.24 8.44
N MET A 21 -2.40 -13.28 7.49
CA MET A 21 -3.44 -12.27 7.30
C MET A 21 -4.48 -12.60 6.24
N VAL A 22 -4.11 -13.34 5.19
CA VAL A 22 -4.96 -13.55 4.01
C VAL A 22 -6.30 -14.18 4.35
N GLY A 23 -6.35 -15.09 5.34
CA GLY A 23 -7.56 -15.79 5.77
C GLY A 23 -8.36 -15.08 6.86
N LEU A 24 -7.87 -13.94 7.40
CA LEU A 24 -8.58 -13.23 8.46
C LEU A 24 -9.88 -12.61 7.91
N LYS A 25 -10.92 -12.65 8.75
CA LYS A 25 -12.23 -12.06 8.49
C LYS A 25 -12.42 -10.82 9.37
N GLY A 26 -13.23 -9.87 8.90
CA GLY A 26 -13.62 -8.70 9.69
C GLY A 26 -12.62 -7.53 9.69
N PHE A 27 -11.44 -7.69 9.10
CA PHE A 27 -10.54 -6.56 8.80
C PHE A 27 -10.66 -6.13 7.33
N ARG A 28 -10.49 -4.84 7.06
CA ARG A 28 -10.50 -4.27 5.71
C ARG A 28 -9.30 -3.39 5.41
N PHE A 29 -8.41 -3.20 6.38
CA PHE A 29 -7.30 -2.26 6.30
C PHE A 29 -6.04 -2.91 6.87
N PHE A 30 -4.87 -2.54 6.37
CA PHE A 30 -3.60 -2.88 7.00
C PHE A 30 -2.59 -1.77 6.73
N GLU A 31 -1.56 -1.68 7.56
CA GLU A 31 -0.48 -0.70 7.32
C GLU A 31 0.41 -1.15 6.16
N VAL A 32 0.25 -0.49 5.02
CA VAL A 32 1.19 -0.60 3.89
C VAL A 32 2.47 0.17 4.18
N TYR A 33 2.41 1.16 5.08
CA TYR A 33 3.57 1.91 5.53
C TYR A 33 3.39 2.33 6.99
N ASN A 34 4.41 2.16 7.81
CA ASN A 34 4.45 2.74 9.14
C ASN A 34 5.82 3.41 9.35
N ALA A 35 5.81 4.69 9.75
CA ALA A 35 7.03 5.49 9.84
C ALA A 35 7.90 5.19 11.07
N HIS A 36 7.41 4.37 12.00
CA HIS A 36 8.17 3.96 13.18
C HIS A 36 9.50 3.31 12.75
N GLY A 37 10.61 3.80 13.32
CA GLY A 37 11.98 3.46 12.89
C GLY A 37 12.45 2.01 13.06
N TYR A 38 11.58 1.08 13.46
CA TYR A 38 11.85 -0.35 13.58
C TYR A 38 10.93 -1.21 12.70
N VAL A 39 10.08 -0.57 11.89
CA VAL A 39 9.25 -1.25 10.90
C VAL A 39 10.03 -1.39 9.60
N ASN A 40 10.15 -2.61 9.11
CA ASN A 40 10.92 -2.90 7.90
C ASN A 40 10.01 -2.87 6.66
N ASN A 41 9.47 -1.69 6.31
CA ASN A 41 8.49 -1.55 5.22
C ASN A 41 9.01 -2.13 3.89
N GLU A 42 10.26 -1.85 3.53
CA GLU A 42 10.88 -2.29 2.27
C GLU A 42 11.20 -3.80 2.21
N GLY A 43 11.06 -4.52 3.33
CA GLY A 43 11.48 -5.92 3.40
C GLY A 43 13.00 -6.08 3.30
N ASP A 44 13.45 -7.27 2.93
CA ASP A 44 14.85 -7.58 2.64
C ASP A 44 14.93 -8.71 1.59
N GLU A 45 16.13 -9.21 1.31
CA GLU A 45 16.34 -10.30 0.36
C GLU A 45 15.51 -11.55 0.67
N LEU A 46 15.21 -11.81 1.94
CA LEU A 46 14.49 -12.97 2.46
C LEU A 46 13.01 -12.67 2.78
N ARG A 47 12.65 -11.41 3.03
CA ARG A 47 11.35 -11.01 3.57
C ARG A 47 10.65 -10.01 2.66
N ALA A 48 9.38 -10.28 2.37
CA ALA A 48 8.57 -9.41 1.52
C ALA A 48 8.41 -8.00 2.14
N SER A 49 8.41 -6.98 1.28
CA SER A 49 7.97 -5.63 1.66
C SER A 49 6.49 -5.63 2.04
N THR A 50 6.05 -4.61 2.77
CA THR A 50 4.62 -4.41 3.11
C THR A 50 3.76 -4.24 1.87
N GLU A 51 4.26 -3.57 0.82
CA GLU A 51 3.60 -3.52 -0.49
C GLU A 51 3.49 -4.89 -1.14
N ARG A 52 4.56 -5.70 -1.08
CA ARG A 52 4.52 -7.06 -1.61
C ARG A 52 3.52 -7.94 -0.87
N ILE A 53 3.46 -7.80 0.45
CA ILE A 53 2.44 -8.44 1.29
C ILE A 53 1.03 -8.00 0.85
N TRP A 54 0.84 -6.70 0.59
CA TRP A 54 -0.42 -6.16 0.10
C TRP A 54 -0.90 -6.84 -1.17
N ASP A 55 -0.01 -6.91 -2.17
CA ASP A 55 -0.33 -7.45 -3.48
C ASP A 55 -0.67 -8.95 -3.42
N ILE A 56 0.01 -9.69 -2.55
CA ILE A 56 -0.29 -11.10 -2.27
C ILE A 56 -1.66 -11.21 -1.63
N MET A 57 -1.96 -10.43 -0.59
CA MET A 57 -3.26 -10.44 0.08
C MET A 57 -4.39 -10.11 -0.90
N LEU A 58 -4.25 -9.04 -1.70
CA LEU A 58 -5.24 -8.64 -2.69
C LEU A 58 -5.50 -9.75 -3.70
N THR A 59 -4.44 -10.30 -4.28
CA THR A 59 -4.54 -11.37 -5.28
C THR A 59 -5.25 -12.59 -4.72
N ARG A 60 -4.78 -13.11 -3.59
CA ARG A 60 -5.31 -14.33 -2.97
C ARG A 60 -6.76 -14.16 -2.55
N ARG A 61 -7.10 -13.01 -1.94
CA ARG A 61 -8.46 -12.75 -1.45
C ARG A 61 -9.44 -12.61 -2.60
N LEU A 62 -9.09 -11.85 -3.64
CA LEU A 62 -9.97 -11.55 -4.77
C LEU A 62 -10.07 -12.72 -5.76
N ALA A 63 -8.97 -13.42 -6.04
CA ALA A 63 -8.95 -14.48 -7.06
C ALA A 63 -9.28 -15.88 -6.51
N GLU A 64 -8.95 -16.17 -5.25
CA GLU A 64 -9.01 -17.54 -4.73
C GLU A 64 -10.04 -17.74 -3.61
N GLN A 65 -10.31 -16.71 -2.80
CA GLN A 65 -11.17 -16.84 -1.61
C GLN A 65 -12.53 -16.18 -1.77
N GLY A 66 -12.75 -15.40 -2.84
CA GLY A 66 -13.96 -14.59 -3.01
C GLY A 66 -14.17 -13.59 -1.86
N ALA A 67 -13.07 -13.13 -1.25
CA ALA A 67 -13.08 -12.19 -0.14
C ALA A 67 -12.91 -10.75 -0.64
N GLY A 68 -13.34 -9.78 0.16
CA GLY A 68 -13.27 -8.37 -0.19
C GLY A 68 -11.85 -7.81 -0.24
N VAL A 69 -11.75 -6.64 -0.89
CA VAL A 69 -10.56 -5.80 -0.95
C VAL A 69 -10.02 -5.48 0.44
N VAL A 70 -8.69 -5.45 0.56
CA VAL A 70 -7.97 -4.92 1.72
C VAL A 70 -7.30 -3.61 1.31
N TYR A 71 -7.58 -2.54 2.03
CA TYR A 71 -7.03 -1.21 1.80
C TYR A 71 -5.73 -0.99 2.57
N GLY A 72 -4.79 -0.25 1.98
CA GLY A 72 -3.52 0.11 2.59
C GLY A 72 -3.62 1.45 3.29
N VAL A 73 -3.29 1.51 4.58
CA VAL A 73 -3.17 2.76 5.35
C VAL A 73 -1.71 3.05 5.67
N ALA A 74 -1.40 4.33 5.91
CA ALA A 74 -0.07 4.76 6.33
C ALA A 74 -0.16 5.60 7.60
N THR A 75 0.72 5.34 8.54
CA THR A 75 0.69 5.94 9.88
C THR A 75 2.10 6.29 10.35
N ASP A 76 2.21 7.28 11.23
CA ASP A 76 3.48 7.66 11.85
C ASP A 76 3.77 6.89 13.16
N ASP A 77 2.72 6.35 13.79
CA ASP A 77 2.78 5.58 15.05
C ASP A 77 3.59 6.31 16.13
N VAL A 78 3.26 7.58 16.31
CA VAL A 78 4.07 8.53 17.07
C VAL A 78 4.19 8.15 18.56
N HIS A 79 5.43 8.05 19.02
CA HIS A 79 5.80 7.86 20.43
C HIS A 79 6.70 8.99 20.98
N ASN A 80 7.21 9.85 20.09
CA ASN A 80 8.16 10.90 20.43
C ASN A 80 7.60 12.30 20.13
N TYR A 81 7.23 13.06 21.17
CA TYR A 81 6.59 14.39 21.03
C TYR A 81 7.51 15.58 21.35
N HIS A 82 8.69 15.34 21.94
CA HIS A 82 9.55 16.40 22.47
C HIS A 82 10.96 16.44 21.86
N LYS A 83 11.47 15.29 21.42
CA LYS A 83 12.78 15.16 20.77
C LYS A 83 12.61 14.31 19.53
N PHE A 84 12.99 14.87 18.39
CA PHE A 84 12.90 14.19 17.10
C PHE A 84 14.28 13.71 16.67
N ASP A 85 14.32 12.47 16.18
CA ASP A 85 15.50 11.80 15.63
C ASP A 85 15.07 10.99 14.40
N ALA A 86 15.98 10.72 13.47
CA ALA A 86 15.67 10.00 12.24
C ALA A 86 14.97 8.65 12.49
N ARG A 87 15.40 7.88 13.51
CA ARG A 87 14.79 6.58 13.86
C ARG A 87 13.69 6.65 14.91
N ALA A 88 13.44 7.81 15.50
CA ALA A 88 12.36 7.97 16.46
C ALA A 88 10.99 7.92 15.74
N ALA A 89 9.96 7.51 16.46
CA ALA A 89 8.59 7.53 15.96
C ALA A 89 8.03 8.96 16.13
N ASN A 90 8.37 9.82 15.16
CA ASN A 90 8.03 11.26 15.18
C ASN A 90 6.65 11.50 14.56
N PRO A 91 5.96 12.59 14.94
CA PRO A 91 4.68 12.93 14.31
C PRO A 91 4.86 13.38 12.85
N GLY A 92 3.84 13.16 12.02
CA GLY A 92 3.72 13.76 10.68
C GLY A 92 4.68 13.19 9.63
N GLN A 93 5.11 11.93 9.81
CA GLN A 93 5.97 11.21 8.86
C GLN A 93 5.16 10.41 7.82
N ALA A 94 3.95 9.97 8.17
CA ALA A 94 3.02 9.34 7.25
C ALA A 94 1.57 9.56 7.70
N TRP A 95 0.63 9.58 6.75
CA TRP A 95 -0.78 9.84 7.03
C TRP A 95 -1.67 9.29 5.91
N ILE A 96 -2.99 9.37 6.13
CA ILE A 96 -4.01 9.19 5.11
C ILE A 96 -4.70 10.53 4.80
N VAL A 97 -5.17 10.68 3.58
CA VAL A 97 -6.03 11.80 3.15
C VAL A 97 -7.35 11.23 2.67
N VAL A 98 -8.43 11.56 3.39
CA VAL A 98 -9.76 10.97 3.19
C VAL A 98 -10.68 11.95 2.47
N ARG A 99 -11.31 11.50 1.39
CA ARG A 99 -12.33 12.26 0.66
C ARG A 99 -13.69 12.09 1.33
N ALA A 100 -13.91 12.80 2.43
CA ALA A 100 -15.19 12.79 3.14
C ALA A 100 -16.07 14.00 2.75
N ALA A 101 -17.38 13.80 2.67
CA ALA A 101 -18.35 14.88 2.40
C ALA A 101 -18.37 15.96 3.50
N HIS A 102 -18.12 15.55 4.74
CA HIS A 102 -18.06 16.42 5.91
C HIS A 102 -16.92 15.98 6.83
N LEU A 103 -16.38 16.92 7.62
CA LEU A 103 -15.44 16.63 8.69
C LEU A 103 -16.18 16.09 9.93
N THR A 104 -16.79 14.90 9.80
CA THR A 104 -17.44 14.17 10.90
C THR A 104 -16.96 12.72 10.94
N PRO A 105 -16.93 12.07 12.10
CA PRO A 105 -16.51 10.67 12.21
C PRO A 105 -17.25 9.74 11.26
N GLU A 106 -18.56 9.89 11.11
CA GLU A 106 -19.39 9.04 10.26
C GLU A 106 -19.05 9.22 8.78
N SER A 107 -18.78 10.45 8.35
CA SER A 107 -18.43 10.75 6.96
C SER A 107 -17.03 10.25 6.61
N ILE A 108 -16.08 10.34 7.55
CA ILE A 108 -14.73 9.79 7.40
C ILE A 108 -14.78 8.27 7.33
N ILE A 109 -15.48 7.61 8.26
CA ILE A 109 -15.59 6.14 8.30
C ILE A 109 -16.23 5.62 7.02
N ARG A 110 -17.31 6.23 6.55
CA ARG A 110 -17.96 5.85 5.28
C ARG A 110 -17.03 5.97 4.08
N ALA A 111 -16.27 7.07 3.97
CA ALA A 111 -15.32 7.26 2.89
C ALA A 111 -14.19 6.22 2.94
N MET A 112 -13.64 5.95 4.13
CA MET A 112 -12.62 4.91 4.30
C MET A 112 -13.14 3.51 3.96
N ASP A 113 -14.36 3.16 4.40
CA ASP A 113 -15.01 1.88 4.06
C ASP A 113 -15.28 1.71 2.55
N ALA A 114 -15.40 2.82 1.81
CA ALA A 114 -15.54 2.84 0.36
C ALA A 114 -14.18 2.83 -0.36
N GLY A 115 -13.06 3.00 0.36
CA GLY A 115 -11.74 3.16 -0.25
C GLY A 115 -11.45 4.57 -0.77
N ASP A 116 -12.27 5.57 -0.42
CA ASP A 116 -12.16 6.97 -0.87
C ASP A 116 -11.10 7.74 -0.07
N PHE A 117 -9.86 7.27 -0.14
CA PHE A 117 -8.70 7.90 0.49
C PHE A 117 -7.40 7.48 -0.20
N TYR A 118 -6.29 8.12 0.15
CA TYR A 118 -4.95 7.64 -0.19
C TYR A 118 -4.02 7.77 1.00
N SER A 119 -2.96 6.98 1.00
CA SER A 119 -1.87 7.05 1.98
C SER A 119 -0.72 7.88 1.45
N SER A 120 0.02 8.58 2.32
CA SER A 120 1.13 9.43 1.91
C SER A 120 2.26 9.52 2.94
N THR A 121 3.48 9.70 2.44
CA THR A 121 4.67 10.12 3.19
C THR A 121 5.18 11.51 2.78
N GLY A 122 4.42 12.25 1.96
CA GLY A 122 4.82 13.58 1.47
C GLY A 122 4.12 14.01 0.18
N VAL A 123 3.72 13.05 -0.66
CA VAL A 123 3.03 13.35 -1.92
C VAL A 123 1.57 13.75 -1.66
N SER A 124 1.16 14.90 -2.21
CA SER A 124 -0.24 15.33 -2.21
C SER A 124 -0.90 15.03 -3.55
N LEU A 125 -2.14 14.52 -3.51
CA LEU A 125 -2.94 14.26 -4.70
C LEU A 125 -4.11 15.23 -4.72
N LYS A 126 -4.30 15.89 -5.87
CA LYS A 126 -5.44 16.78 -6.10
C LYS A 126 -6.73 15.99 -6.29
N ASP A 127 -6.64 14.87 -7.03
CA ASP A 127 -7.78 14.02 -7.30
C ASP A 127 -7.34 12.58 -7.64
N VAL A 128 -8.20 11.64 -7.30
CA VAL A 128 -8.16 10.24 -7.72
C VAL A 128 -9.56 9.86 -8.13
N ALA A 129 -9.72 9.30 -9.32
CA ALA A 129 -11.02 8.95 -9.86
C ALA A 129 -10.97 7.62 -10.60
N PHE A 130 -11.96 6.77 -10.35
CA PHE A 130 -12.20 5.57 -11.14
C PHE A 130 -13.54 5.71 -11.86
N GLN A 131 -13.50 5.89 -13.19
CA GLN A 131 -14.68 6.14 -14.00
C GLN A 131 -14.54 5.45 -15.34
N ARG A 132 -15.61 4.82 -15.85
CA ARG A 132 -15.63 4.17 -17.16
C ARG A 132 -14.45 3.21 -17.39
N LYS A 133 -14.07 2.44 -16.36
CA LYS A 133 -12.92 1.51 -16.36
C LYS A 133 -11.54 2.16 -16.41
N THR A 134 -11.44 3.47 -16.17
CA THR A 134 -10.16 4.19 -16.11
C THR A 134 -9.88 4.69 -14.70
N LEU A 135 -8.74 4.30 -14.12
CA LEU A 135 -8.20 4.89 -12.89
C LEU A 135 -7.31 6.06 -13.27
N THR A 136 -7.65 7.26 -12.79
CA THR A 136 -6.87 8.49 -13.03
C THR A 136 -6.39 9.07 -11.71
N VAL A 137 -5.12 9.47 -11.68
CA VAL A 137 -4.45 10.08 -10.54
C VAL A 137 -3.93 11.45 -10.97
N HIS A 138 -4.32 12.49 -10.24
CA HIS A 138 -3.82 13.85 -10.38
C HIS A 138 -3.02 14.22 -9.14
N VAL A 139 -1.71 14.40 -9.33
CA VAL A 139 -0.81 14.91 -8.30
C VAL A 139 -1.06 16.41 -8.12
N ASP A 140 -1.02 16.88 -6.87
CA ASP A 140 -0.91 18.31 -6.57
C ASP A 140 0.58 18.69 -6.56
N PRO A 141 1.10 19.33 -7.62
CA PRO A 141 2.54 19.38 -7.86
C PRO A 141 3.23 20.46 -7.04
N GLU A 142 4.45 20.14 -6.62
CA GLU A 142 5.36 21.10 -6.00
C GLU A 142 6.42 21.61 -7.00
N PRO A 143 6.82 22.89 -6.91
CA PRO A 143 7.86 23.45 -7.78
C PRO A 143 9.17 22.65 -7.72
N GLY A 144 9.69 22.28 -8.89
CA GLY A 144 10.97 21.56 -9.01
C GLY A 144 10.93 20.08 -8.65
N VAL A 145 9.75 19.51 -8.37
CA VAL A 145 9.57 18.08 -8.08
C VAL A 145 8.96 17.38 -9.30
N SER A 146 9.51 16.22 -9.67
CA SER A 146 8.92 15.34 -10.67
C SER A 146 8.29 14.12 -10.03
N TYR A 147 7.30 13.53 -10.71
CA TYR A 147 6.52 12.42 -10.19
C TYR A 147 6.46 11.28 -11.20
N THR A 148 6.50 10.06 -10.68
CA THR A 148 6.25 8.84 -11.44
C THR A 148 5.10 8.08 -10.80
N THR A 149 4.05 7.82 -11.56
CA THR A 149 2.93 6.98 -11.13
C THR A 149 3.09 5.59 -11.73
N GLN A 150 3.08 4.57 -10.87
CA GLN A 150 3.04 3.17 -11.25
C GLN A 150 1.64 2.62 -10.99
N PHE A 151 1.03 2.02 -12.00
CA PHE A 151 -0.18 1.23 -11.86
C PHE A 151 0.21 -0.22 -11.65
N ILE A 152 -0.26 -0.80 -10.57
CA ILE A 152 0.20 -2.09 -10.06
C ILE A 152 -1.02 -3.00 -9.89
N GLY A 153 -0.91 -4.25 -10.32
CA GLY A 153 -2.00 -5.21 -10.19
C GLY A 153 -1.60 -6.62 -10.60
N THR A 154 -2.52 -7.56 -10.40
CA THR A 154 -2.37 -8.94 -10.85
C THR A 154 -3.40 -9.23 -11.93
N ARG A 155 -3.01 -9.91 -13.00
CA ARG A 155 -3.92 -10.36 -14.06
C ARG A 155 -4.41 -11.78 -13.83
N ARG A 156 -5.59 -12.10 -14.35
CA ARG A 156 -6.09 -13.48 -14.41
C ARG A 156 -5.15 -14.34 -15.26
N GLY A 157 -4.96 -15.59 -14.84
CA GLY A 157 -3.96 -16.48 -15.43
C GLY A 157 -2.54 -16.31 -14.85
N TYR A 158 -2.37 -15.54 -13.77
CA TYR A 158 -1.12 -15.51 -13.00
C TYR A 158 -0.72 -16.89 -12.48
N ASP A 159 0.57 -17.12 -12.26
CA ASP A 159 1.06 -18.32 -11.55
C ASP A 159 0.72 -18.23 -10.04
N PRO A 160 -0.20 -19.07 -9.52
CA PRO A 160 -0.62 -19.02 -8.13
C PRO A 160 0.33 -19.78 -7.20
N THR A 161 1.35 -20.45 -7.74
CA THR A 161 2.27 -21.25 -6.93
C THR A 161 3.10 -20.38 -6.00
N SER A 162 3.43 -20.93 -4.84
CA SER A 162 4.31 -20.28 -3.88
C SER A 162 5.30 -21.25 -3.25
N ARG A 163 6.47 -20.73 -2.91
CA ARG A 163 7.60 -21.52 -2.39
C ARG A 163 7.98 -21.04 -1.00
N VAL A 164 8.40 -21.96 -0.14
CA VAL A 164 9.02 -21.60 1.14
C VAL A 164 10.28 -20.77 0.90
N VAL A 165 10.63 -19.91 1.84
CA VAL A 165 11.91 -19.20 1.85
C VAL A 165 12.84 -19.94 2.79
N THR A 166 14.08 -20.16 2.36
CA THR A 166 15.13 -20.75 3.19
C THR A 166 16.25 -19.75 3.43
N ASP A 167 16.97 -19.89 4.54
CA ASP A 167 18.25 -19.22 4.77
C ASP A 167 19.38 -19.85 3.94
N ALA A 168 20.61 -19.36 4.14
CA ALA A 168 21.80 -19.81 3.41
C ALA A 168 22.12 -21.30 3.65
N GLU A 169 21.69 -21.85 4.79
CA GLU A 169 21.87 -23.24 5.18
C GLU A 169 20.74 -24.15 4.65
N GLY A 170 19.76 -23.59 3.94
CA GLY A 170 18.62 -24.32 3.39
C GLY A 170 17.52 -24.60 4.40
N LYS A 171 17.56 -23.97 5.58
CA LYS A 171 16.50 -24.11 6.59
C LYS A 171 15.38 -23.14 6.29
N GLU A 172 14.14 -23.63 6.35
CA GLU A 172 12.95 -22.81 6.18
C GLU A 172 12.87 -21.71 7.26
N ILE A 173 12.60 -20.48 6.82
CA ILE A 173 12.38 -19.34 7.70
C ILE A 173 10.89 -18.95 7.73
N ARG A 174 10.40 -18.54 8.90
CA ARG A 174 9.03 -18.02 9.03
C ARG A 174 8.96 -16.63 8.42
N THR A 175 8.45 -16.55 7.20
CA THR A 175 8.24 -15.31 6.44
C THR A 175 7.17 -15.52 5.37
N THR A 176 6.71 -14.44 4.75
CA THR A 176 5.84 -14.50 3.58
C THR A 176 6.48 -15.33 2.48
N ARG A 177 5.74 -16.31 1.95
CA ARG A 177 6.24 -17.21 0.90
C ARG A 177 6.65 -16.45 -0.37
N ARG A 178 7.47 -17.07 -1.22
CA ARG A 178 7.80 -16.52 -2.54
C ARG A 178 6.69 -16.81 -3.52
N TYR A 179 6.06 -15.76 -4.03
CA TYR A 179 5.09 -15.79 -5.12
C TYR A 179 5.71 -15.30 -6.44
N SER A 180 5.11 -15.68 -7.56
CA SER A 180 5.48 -15.18 -8.90
C SER A 180 5.49 -13.65 -8.95
N LYS A 181 6.34 -13.10 -9.82
CA LYS A 181 6.38 -11.67 -10.16
C LYS A 181 5.08 -11.15 -10.80
N ASP A 182 4.19 -12.04 -11.23
CA ASP A 182 2.89 -11.69 -11.80
C ASP A 182 1.94 -11.09 -10.75
N VAL A 183 2.09 -11.52 -9.49
CA VAL A 183 1.38 -10.94 -8.35
C VAL A 183 1.87 -9.50 -8.19
N GLY A 184 0.99 -8.50 -8.22
CA GLY A 184 1.39 -7.10 -8.04
C GLY A 184 2.42 -6.61 -9.06
N ALA A 185 2.27 -7.00 -10.33
CA ALA A 185 3.12 -6.53 -11.40
C ALA A 185 2.85 -5.04 -11.70
N VAL A 186 3.89 -4.29 -12.08
CA VAL A 186 3.72 -2.95 -12.65
C VAL A 186 3.12 -3.10 -14.05
N LEU A 187 1.86 -2.70 -14.20
CA LEU A 187 1.08 -2.80 -15.44
C LEU A 187 1.34 -1.62 -16.38
N ALA A 188 1.58 -0.44 -15.81
CA ALA A 188 1.93 0.77 -16.54
C ALA A 188 2.71 1.73 -15.62
N GLN A 189 3.52 2.59 -16.24
CA GLN A 189 4.24 3.65 -15.56
C GLN A 189 4.13 4.94 -16.37
N VAL A 190 3.80 6.04 -15.69
CA VAL A 190 3.61 7.36 -16.31
C VAL A 190 4.41 8.39 -15.54
N GLN A 191 5.15 9.24 -16.25
CA GLN A 191 5.82 10.40 -15.67
C GLN A 191 4.96 11.64 -15.84
N GLY A 192 4.96 12.51 -14.82
CA GLY A 192 4.21 13.76 -14.83
C GLY A 192 3.18 13.83 -13.70
N THR A 193 2.34 14.86 -13.74
CA THR A 193 1.39 15.18 -12.67
C THR A 193 0.01 14.58 -12.88
N THR A 194 -0.24 13.99 -14.04
CA THR A 194 -1.48 13.29 -14.37
C THR A 194 -1.13 11.95 -15.00
N ALA A 195 -1.72 10.89 -14.46
CA ALA A 195 -1.52 9.53 -14.93
C ALA A 195 -2.86 8.80 -14.96
N SER A 196 -3.08 8.00 -16.00
CA SER A 196 -4.29 7.21 -16.15
C SER A 196 -3.96 5.78 -16.59
N TYR A 197 -4.79 4.84 -16.13
CA TYR A 197 -4.77 3.45 -16.55
C TYR A 197 -6.18 2.99 -16.90
N GLU A 198 -6.37 2.55 -18.14
CA GLU A 198 -7.60 1.91 -18.59
C GLU A 198 -7.47 0.39 -18.40
N PHE A 199 -8.43 -0.20 -17.69
CA PHE A 199 -8.49 -1.65 -17.50
C PHE A 199 -8.67 -2.34 -18.85
N GLN A 200 -7.82 -3.33 -19.10
CA GLN A 200 -7.87 -4.20 -20.28
C GLN A 200 -8.89 -5.33 -20.11
N GLY A 201 -9.37 -5.51 -18.88
CA GLY A 201 -10.44 -6.43 -18.53
C GLY A 201 -9.94 -7.76 -17.98
N ASP A 202 -8.64 -8.04 -18.01
CA ASP A 202 -8.02 -9.24 -17.45
C ASP A 202 -7.43 -9.02 -16.04
N GLU A 203 -7.43 -7.78 -15.54
CA GLU A 203 -6.96 -7.45 -14.20
C GLU A 203 -7.89 -8.00 -13.12
N ILE A 204 -7.31 -8.49 -12.02
CA ILE A 204 -8.02 -8.85 -10.78
C ILE A 204 -8.28 -7.57 -9.96
N TYR A 205 -7.28 -6.69 -9.90
CA TYR A 205 -7.35 -5.36 -9.30
C TYR A 205 -6.28 -4.47 -9.93
N VAL A 206 -6.43 -3.16 -9.76
CA VAL A 206 -5.37 -2.18 -10.04
C VAL A 206 -5.31 -1.19 -8.89
N ARG A 207 -4.11 -0.96 -8.34
CA ARG A 207 -3.78 0.15 -7.44
C ARG A 207 -2.76 1.07 -8.10
N ALA A 208 -2.47 2.22 -7.49
CA ALA A 208 -1.39 3.08 -7.96
C ALA A 208 -0.45 3.49 -6.82
N LYS A 209 0.84 3.62 -7.14
CA LYS A 209 1.84 4.27 -6.29
C LYS A 209 2.39 5.48 -7.04
N VAL A 210 2.35 6.65 -6.41
CA VAL A 210 3.01 7.86 -6.91
C VAL A 210 4.32 8.01 -6.14
N ILE A 211 5.42 8.20 -6.86
CA ILE A 211 6.77 8.35 -6.32
C ILE A 211 7.28 9.74 -6.70
N SER A 212 7.67 10.51 -5.70
CA SER A 212 8.28 11.84 -5.85
C SER A 212 9.76 11.73 -6.19
N SER A 213 10.32 12.72 -6.88
CA SER A 213 11.77 12.90 -6.98
C SER A 213 12.38 13.41 -5.67
N ARG A 214 11.58 13.92 -4.73
CA ARG A 214 12.04 14.39 -3.43
C ARG A 214 12.40 13.22 -2.52
N ALA A 215 13.52 13.34 -1.81
CA ALA A 215 13.87 12.40 -0.76
C ALA A 215 12.87 12.51 0.40
N ASN A 216 12.52 11.39 1.02
CA ASN A 216 11.78 11.44 2.27
C ASN A 216 12.75 11.80 3.40
N GLU A 217 13.01 13.10 3.60
CA GLU A 217 13.97 13.60 4.59
C GLU A 217 13.62 13.23 6.03
N LYS A 218 12.35 12.88 6.27
CA LYS A 218 11.84 12.42 7.56
C LYS A 218 12.12 10.94 7.81
N SER A 219 12.55 10.20 6.81
CA SER A 219 12.76 8.75 6.90
C SER A 219 14.17 8.42 7.37
N HIS A 220 14.28 7.34 8.14
CA HIS A 220 15.56 6.72 8.45
C HIS A 220 16.05 5.78 7.34
N VAL A 221 15.21 5.47 6.35
CA VAL A 221 15.53 4.53 5.26
C VAL A 221 16.37 5.26 4.20
N PRO A 222 17.62 4.84 3.96
CA PRO A 222 18.49 5.53 3.00
C PRO A 222 17.91 5.52 1.59
N GLY A 223 17.84 6.70 0.97
CA GLY A 223 17.39 6.85 -0.42
C GLY A 223 15.88 6.75 -0.63
N GLU A 224 15.08 6.60 0.44
CA GLU A 224 13.62 6.60 0.34
C GLU A 224 13.12 7.92 -0.26
N ARG A 225 12.10 7.82 -1.10
CA ARG A 225 11.41 8.96 -1.72
C ARG A 225 10.04 9.12 -1.09
N GLU A 226 9.55 10.35 -1.05
CA GLU A 226 8.15 10.58 -0.69
C GLU A 226 7.25 9.84 -1.69
N ALA A 227 6.19 9.24 -1.18
CA ALA A 227 5.25 8.47 -1.98
C ALA A 227 3.81 8.70 -1.55
N ALA A 228 2.89 8.36 -2.44
CA ALA A 228 1.48 8.16 -2.13
C ALA A 228 0.98 6.83 -2.69
N TRP A 229 0.12 6.14 -1.93
CA TRP A 229 -0.51 4.88 -2.33
C TRP A 229 -2.02 5.11 -2.49
N VAL A 230 -2.51 4.87 -3.70
CA VAL A 230 -3.92 4.92 -4.06
C VAL A 230 -4.52 3.54 -3.83
N GLN A 231 -5.74 3.50 -3.27
CA GLN A 231 -6.42 2.25 -2.98
C GLN A 231 -6.70 1.43 -4.25
N PRO A 232 -6.67 0.09 -4.15
CA PRO A 232 -7.02 -0.80 -5.24
C PRO A 232 -8.47 -0.61 -5.66
N VAL A 233 -8.68 -0.56 -6.97
CA VAL A 233 -9.99 -0.62 -7.60
C VAL A 233 -10.16 -1.96 -8.30
N VAL A 234 -11.40 -2.44 -8.31
CA VAL A 234 -11.83 -3.69 -8.95
C VAL A 234 -12.99 -3.36 -9.88
N ILE A 235 -13.11 -4.09 -10.99
CA ILE A 235 -14.31 -4.05 -11.83
C ILE A 235 -15.18 -5.22 -11.38
N GLU A 236 -16.34 -4.93 -10.78
CA GLU A 236 -17.37 -5.94 -10.56
C GLU A 236 -17.78 -6.51 -11.92
N GLN A 237 -17.81 -7.85 -12.01
CA GLN A 237 -18.27 -8.58 -13.20
C GLN A 237 -19.79 -8.74 -13.17
#